data_AF-A0A4E0PZ73-F1
#
_entry.id   AF-A0A4E0PZ73-F1
#
_cell.length_a   1.000
_cell.length_b   1.000
_cell.length_c   1.000
_cell.angle_alpha   90.00
_cell.angle_beta   90.00
_cell.angle_gamma   90.00
#
_symmetry.space_group_name_H-M   'P 1'
#
loop_
_entity.id
_entity.type
_entity.pdbx_description
1 polymer ?
#
loop_
_entity_poly.entity_id
_entity_poly.type
_entity_poly.pdbx_seq_one_letter_code
_entity_poly.pdbx_strand_id
1 'polypeptide(L)'
;MASATSGMMDEFNEEYGTNGTRLDTCDTCHGSDIESLNPYGMDYQENDGDLGAIESLDSDGDGYSNEEEINVLTFPGDQEDNPETRSSSQPDTTVPSEPDDITEEAPVEDTGTEQQSPGFEAIFAVAGILMAIYIIKRK
;
A
#
# COMPACT_ATOMS: atom_id res chain seq x y z
N MET A 1 19.29 -21.84 -6.61
CA MET A 1 19.49 -20.82 -7.64
C MET A 1 18.45 -19.76 -7.34
N ALA A 2 18.88 -18.53 -7.05
CA ALA A 2 17.98 -17.38 -7.05
C ALA A 2 17.20 -17.40 -8.37
N SER A 3 15.87 -17.33 -8.32
CA SER A 3 15.02 -17.39 -9.50
C SER A 3 14.13 -16.16 -9.47
N ALA A 4 14.68 -15.03 -9.92
CA ALA A 4 13.92 -13.91 -10.44
C ALA A 4 14.23 -13.85 -11.94
N THR A 5 13.18 -13.84 -12.77
CA THR A 5 13.30 -13.92 -14.24
C THR A 5 12.54 -12.78 -14.88
N SER A 6 12.79 -12.50 -16.16
CA SER A 6 12.01 -11.49 -16.89
C SER A 6 10.51 -11.79 -16.90
N GLY A 7 10.10 -13.07 -16.91
CA GLY A 7 8.68 -13.43 -16.85
C GLY A 7 8.03 -13.09 -15.51
N MET A 8 8.79 -13.14 -14.41
CA MET A 8 8.29 -12.70 -13.09
C MET A 8 8.17 -11.17 -13.03
N MET A 9 9.06 -10.44 -13.70
CA MET A 9 8.92 -8.99 -13.85
C MET A 9 7.67 -8.63 -14.64
N ASP A 10 7.39 -9.35 -15.73
CA ASP A 10 6.17 -9.14 -16.51
C ASP A 10 4.90 -9.39 -15.66
N GLU A 11 4.89 -10.45 -14.85
CA GLU A 11 3.79 -10.77 -13.93
C GLU A 11 3.61 -9.72 -12.83
N PHE A 12 4.71 -9.30 -12.19
CA PHE A 12 4.72 -8.20 -11.21
C PHE A 12 4.14 -6.91 -11.81
N ASN A 13 4.60 -6.57 -13.01
CA ASN A 13 4.15 -5.38 -13.72
C ASN A 13 2.68 -5.43 -14.15
N GLU A 14 2.17 -6.63 -14.46
CA GLU A 14 0.76 -6.87 -14.80
C GLU A 14 -0.13 -6.78 -13.56
N GLU A 15 0.25 -7.42 -12.45
CA GLU A 15 -0.50 -7.43 -11.20
C GLU A 15 -0.64 -6.03 -10.61
N TYR A 16 0.48 -5.30 -10.50
CA TYR A 16 0.53 -3.99 -9.84
C TYR A 16 0.42 -2.80 -10.80
N GLY A 17 0.36 -3.03 -12.11
CA GLY A 17 0.28 -1.96 -13.11
C GLY A 17 1.53 -1.05 -13.14
N THR A 18 2.69 -1.59 -12.79
CA THR A 18 3.96 -0.84 -12.64
C THR A 18 4.79 -0.75 -13.93
N ASN A 19 4.28 -1.25 -15.06
CA ASN A 19 4.88 -1.11 -16.40
C ASN A 19 5.34 0.33 -16.68
N GLY A 20 6.63 0.51 -17.02
CA GLY A 20 7.23 1.82 -17.33
C GLY A 20 7.41 2.75 -16.12
N THR A 21 7.19 2.27 -14.90
CA THR A 21 7.54 3.00 -13.67
C THR A 21 8.96 2.69 -13.24
N ARG A 22 9.41 3.22 -12.08
CA ARG A 22 10.73 2.86 -11.55
C ARG A 22 10.82 1.41 -11.07
N LEU A 23 9.67 0.77 -10.80
CA LEU A 23 9.62 -0.62 -10.34
C LEU A 23 9.69 -1.62 -11.50
N ASP A 24 9.62 -1.15 -12.74
CA ASP A 24 9.83 -1.96 -13.95
C ASP A 24 11.33 -2.11 -14.24
N THR A 25 12.05 -2.68 -13.28
CA THR A 25 13.50 -2.93 -13.34
C THR A 25 13.84 -4.18 -12.54
N CYS A 26 14.94 -4.83 -12.90
CA CYS A 26 15.43 -5.99 -12.16
C CYS A 26 15.69 -5.70 -10.67
N ASP A 27 15.98 -4.45 -10.32
CA ASP A 27 16.26 -4.02 -8.95
C ASP A 27 15.07 -4.22 -7.98
N THR A 28 13.85 -4.39 -8.50
CA THR A 28 12.68 -4.74 -7.67
C THR A 28 12.85 -6.09 -6.97
N CYS A 29 13.49 -7.07 -7.61
CA CYS A 29 13.73 -8.40 -7.03
C CYS A 29 15.21 -8.71 -6.76
N HIS A 30 16.12 -7.94 -7.35
CA HIS A 30 17.56 -8.15 -7.25
C HIS A 30 18.23 -7.04 -6.44
N GLY A 31 19.30 -7.40 -5.75
CA GLY A 31 20.15 -6.42 -5.07
C GLY A 31 21.14 -5.77 -6.04
N SER A 32 22.23 -5.20 -5.50
CA SER A 32 23.29 -4.55 -6.30
C SER A 32 23.94 -5.48 -7.34
N ASP A 33 23.86 -6.79 -7.13
CA ASP A 33 24.31 -7.82 -8.07
C ASP A 33 23.10 -8.64 -8.55
N ILE A 34 22.93 -8.75 -9.87
CA ILE A 34 21.82 -9.51 -10.49
C ILE A 34 21.82 -11.01 -10.12
N GLU A 35 22.94 -11.54 -9.63
CA GLU A 35 23.04 -12.94 -9.19
C GLU A 35 22.41 -13.17 -7.80
N SER A 36 22.09 -12.09 -7.07
CA SER A 36 21.52 -12.13 -5.73
C SER A 36 20.12 -11.53 -5.71
N LEU A 37 19.24 -12.11 -4.90
CA LEU A 37 17.94 -11.52 -4.61
C LEU A 37 18.12 -10.46 -3.52
N ASN A 38 17.34 -9.38 -3.61
CA ASN A 38 17.12 -8.48 -2.48
C ASN A 38 16.15 -9.16 -1.48
N PRO A 39 15.90 -8.56 -0.30
CA PRO A 39 14.95 -9.12 0.68
C PRO A 39 13.57 -9.46 0.11
N TYR A 40 12.97 -8.55 -0.68
CA TYR A 40 11.69 -8.81 -1.36
C TYR A 40 11.73 -10.03 -2.29
N GLY A 41 12.77 -10.13 -3.12
CA GLY A 41 12.96 -11.25 -4.04
C GLY A 41 13.18 -12.57 -3.29
N MET A 42 13.81 -12.54 -2.11
CA MET A 42 13.95 -13.71 -1.24
C MET A 42 12.59 -14.14 -0.70
N ASP A 43 11.79 -13.22 -0.14
CA ASP A 43 10.46 -13.54 0.37
C ASP A 43 9.54 -14.08 -0.74
N TYR A 44 9.59 -13.47 -1.92
CA TYR A 44 8.89 -13.98 -3.10
C TYR A 44 9.30 -15.41 -3.44
N GLN A 45 10.60 -15.72 -3.42
CA GLN A 45 11.11 -17.06 -3.66
C GLN A 45 10.70 -18.06 -2.56
N GLU A 46 10.73 -17.65 -1.30
CA GLU A 46 10.37 -18.50 -0.15
C GLU A 46 8.88 -18.82 -0.09
N ASN A 47 8.04 -17.97 -0.69
CA ASN A 47 6.59 -18.15 -0.81
C ASN A 47 6.18 -18.70 -2.20
N ASP A 48 7.02 -19.54 -2.82
CA ASP A 48 6.75 -20.24 -4.07
C ASP A 48 6.40 -19.31 -5.27
N GLY A 49 6.82 -18.04 -5.23
CA GLY A 49 6.52 -17.05 -6.26
C GLY A 49 5.07 -16.51 -6.19
N ASP A 50 4.43 -16.56 -5.03
CA ASP A 50 3.11 -15.98 -4.80
C ASP A 50 3.24 -14.50 -4.36
N LEU A 51 2.89 -13.57 -5.26
CA LEU A 51 2.91 -12.13 -4.97
C LEU A 51 1.96 -11.77 -3.82
N GLY A 52 0.74 -12.33 -3.83
CA GLY A 52 -0.27 -12.06 -2.81
C GLY A 52 0.11 -12.60 -1.42
N ALA A 53 0.94 -13.64 -1.36
CA ALA A 53 1.43 -14.18 -0.09
C ALA A 53 2.40 -13.22 0.63
N ILE A 54 3.08 -12.34 -0.11
CA ILE A 54 4.10 -11.45 0.43
C ILE A 54 3.66 -9.99 0.57
N GLU A 55 2.49 -9.61 0.05
CA GLU A 55 1.96 -8.23 0.08
C GLU A 55 1.99 -7.60 1.47
N SER A 56 1.64 -8.38 2.50
CA SER A 56 1.59 -7.93 3.90
C SER A 56 2.92 -8.02 4.65
N LEU A 57 3.98 -8.54 4.03
CA LEU A 57 5.31 -8.61 4.63
C LEU A 57 6.02 -7.26 4.49
N ASP A 58 6.87 -6.96 5.45
CA ASP A 58 7.85 -5.88 5.43
C ASP A 58 9.21 -6.56 5.16
N SER A 59 9.53 -6.71 3.87
CA SER A 59 10.62 -7.58 3.44
C SER A 59 12.00 -7.03 3.78
N ASP A 60 12.18 -5.71 3.72
CA ASP A 60 13.45 -5.04 4.01
C ASP A 60 13.55 -4.47 5.44
N GLY A 61 12.46 -4.52 6.22
CA GLY A 61 12.44 -4.19 7.63
C GLY A 61 12.43 -2.68 7.88
N ASP A 62 11.82 -1.90 6.99
CA ASP A 62 11.77 -0.45 7.05
C ASP A 62 10.49 0.08 7.73
N GLY A 63 9.53 -0.81 7.99
CA GLY A 63 8.27 -0.53 8.68
C GLY A 63 7.06 -0.39 7.76
N TYR A 64 7.22 -0.53 6.44
CA TYR A 64 6.13 -0.54 5.47
C TYR A 64 5.96 -1.93 4.87
N SER A 65 4.73 -2.29 4.55
CA SER A 65 4.49 -3.54 3.82
C SER A 65 4.81 -3.38 2.33
N ASN A 66 5.16 -4.49 1.69
CA ASN A 66 5.46 -4.55 0.26
C ASN A 66 4.34 -3.91 -0.59
N GLU A 67 3.07 -4.17 -0.27
CA GLU A 67 1.93 -3.56 -0.97
C GLU A 67 1.89 -2.03 -0.78
N GLU A 68 2.13 -1.51 0.42
CA GLU A 68 2.15 -0.07 0.69
C GLU A 68 3.21 0.64 -0.15
N GLU A 69 4.38 0.01 -0.26
CA GLU A 69 5.50 0.51 -1.03
C GLU A 69 5.25 0.52 -2.53
N ILE A 70 4.83 -0.63 -3.08
CA ILE A 70 4.51 -0.77 -4.50
C ILE A 70 3.47 0.27 -4.94
N ASN A 71 2.45 0.50 -4.10
CA ASN A 71 1.39 1.48 -4.36
C ASN A 71 1.89 2.93 -4.45
N VAL A 72 2.97 3.28 -3.74
CA VAL A 72 3.64 4.59 -3.86
C VAL A 72 4.90 4.55 -4.72
N LEU A 73 5.09 3.45 -5.45
CA LEU A 73 6.18 3.17 -6.36
C LEU A 73 7.55 3.09 -5.67
N THR A 74 7.66 2.70 -4.40
CA THR A 74 8.95 2.49 -3.70
C THR A 74 9.40 1.04 -3.80
N PHE A 75 10.69 0.77 -3.56
CA PHE A 75 11.26 -0.56 -3.81
C PHE A 75 11.12 -1.43 -2.56
N PRO A 76 10.30 -2.50 -2.58
CA PRO A 76 9.98 -3.29 -1.39
C PRO A 76 11.13 -4.12 -0.79
N GLY A 77 12.32 -4.00 -1.38
CA GLY A 77 13.53 -4.69 -0.96
C GLY A 77 14.67 -3.73 -0.65
N ASP A 78 14.38 -2.43 -0.51
CA ASP A 78 15.35 -1.36 -0.26
C ASP A 78 14.88 -0.44 0.86
N GLN A 79 15.42 -0.67 2.05
CA GLN A 79 15.12 0.07 3.29
C GLN A 79 15.31 1.61 3.15
N GLU A 80 16.05 2.07 2.14
CA GLU A 80 16.31 3.50 1.88
C GLU A 80 15.32 4.14 0.87
N ASP A 81 14.54 3.38 0.09
CA ASP A 81 13.53 3.89 -0.85
C ASP A 81 12.13 3.48 -0.36
N ASN A 82 11.46 4.38 0.35
CA ASN A 82 10.22 4.07 1.06
C ASN A 82 9.21 5.23 1.07
N PRO A 83 7.96 5.02 1.54
CA PRO A 83 6.90 6.02 1.45
C PRO A 83 7.23 7.35 2.12
N GLU A 84 7.95 7.33 3.24
CA GLU A 84 8.37 8.53 3.97
C GLU A 84 9.40 9.36 3.19
N THR A 85 10.45 8.71 2.68
CA THR A 85 11.51 9.36 1.90
C THR A 85 11.00 9.90 0.56
N ARG A 86 10.00 9.24 -0.02
CA ARG A 86 9.27 9.74 -1.20
C ARG A 86 8.46 10.99 -0.94
N SER A 87 7.70 11.00 0.15
CA SER A 87 6.87 12.15 0.52
C SER A 87 7.73 13.38 0.77
N SER A 88 8.90 13.20 1.41
CA SER A 88 9.85 14.29 1.65
C SER A 88 10.58 14.79 0.38
N SER A 89 10.62 14.00 -0.70
CA SER A 89 11.28 14.36 -1.97
C SER A 89 10.35 15.07 -2.96
N GLN A 90 9.04 15.10 -2.72
CA GLN A 90 8.15 15.98 -3.46
C GLN A 90 8.43 17.43 -3.00
N PRO A 91 8.59 18.40 -3.91
CA PRO A 91 8.77 19.78 -3.49
C PRO A 91 7.55 20.19 -2.68
N ASP A 92 7.77 20.46 -1.40
CA ASP A 92 6.83 21.14 -0.51
C ASP A 92 6.19 22.28 -1.30
N THR A 93 4.95 22.07 -1.74
CA THR A 93 4.09 23.21 -2.05
C THR A 93 3.76 23.79 -0.70
N THR A 94 4.64 24.69 -0.25
CA THR A 94 4.48 25.55 0.93
C THR A 94 3.03 26.02 1.04
N VAL A 95 2.25 25.32 1.85
CA VAL A 95 1.16 25.93 2.60
C VAL A 95 1.86 26.47 3.85
N PRO A 96 1.92 27.80 4.07
CA PRO A 96 2.52 28.33 5.27
C PRO A 96 1.71 27.87 6.48
N SER A 97 2.24 26.92 7.23
CA SER A 97 1.89 26.74 8.64
C SER A 97 2.55 27.88 9.40
N GLU A 98 1.81 28.97 9.60
CA GLU A 98 2.16 29.98 10.61
C GLU A 98 1.85 29.41 12.01
N PRO A 99 2.66 29.72 13.04
CA PRO A 99 2.83 28.91 14.23
C PRO A 99 1.87 29.33 15.33
N ASP A 100 1.46 28.39 16.18
CA ASP A 100 1.03 28.72 17.54
C ASP A 100 1.72 27.81 18.54
N ASP A 101 2.61 28.47 19.28
CA ASP A 101 3.35 28.05 20.45
C ASP A 101 2.40 27.95 21.66
N ILE A 102 2.68 26.99 22.55
CA ILE A 102 2.31 26.85 23.97
C ILE A 102 0.84 27.00 24.43
N THR A 103 0.31 25.94 25.08
CA THR A 103 0.14 25.86 26.56
C THR A 103 -0.88 24.79 26.95
N GLU A 104 -0.44 23.83 27.75
CA GLU A 104 -1.28 22.93 28.57
C GLU A 104 -2.00 23.73 29.66
N GLU A 105 -3.33 23.77 29.67
CA GLU A 105 -4.16 23.83 30.90
C GLU A 105 -5.51 23.12 30.69
N ALA A 106 -5.89 22.31 31.68
CA ALA A 106 -7.09 21.47 31.71
C ALA A 106 -8.36 22.26 32.14
N PRO A 107 -9.45 21.60 32.58
CA PRO A 107 -10.55 21.05 31.78
C PRO A 107 -11.88 21.80 32.04
N VAL A 108 -12.78 21.90 31.06
CA VAL A 108 -14.17 22.33 31.33
C VAL A 108 -15.15 21.58 30.42
N GLU A 109 -15.97 20.74 31.06
CA GLU A 109 -17.22 20.23 30.49
C GLU A 109 -18.19 21.39 30.23
N ASP A 110 -18.91 21.39 29.10
CA ASP A 110 -20.38 21.44 29.11
C ASP A 110 -20.99 21.31 27.69
N THR A 111 -22.09 20.55 27.67
CA THR A 111 -23.26 20.52 26.77
C THR A 111 -23.17 20.85 25.27
N GLY A 112 -23.43 19.81 24.46
CA GLY A 112 -24.61 19.72 23.60
C GLY A 112 -24.72 20.65 22.38
N THR A 113 -24.65 20.06 21.18
CA THR A 113 -25.79 20.03 20.23
C THR A 113 -25.46 19.17 19.02
N GLU A 114 -26.43 18.34 18.63
CA GLU A 114 -26.48 17.64 17.37
C GLU A 114 -26.30 18.63 16.20
N GLN A 115 -25.40 18.34 15.26
CA GLN A 115 -25.44 18.97 13.95
C GLN A 115 -25.30 17.90 12.87
N GLN A 116 -26.46 17.55 12.31
CA GLN A 116 -26.60 16.92 11.01
C GLN A 116 -25.72 17.64 10.00
N SER A 117 -24.75 16.93 9.44
CA SER A 117 -24.12 17.30 8.18
C SER A 117 -24.77 16.47 7.06
N PRO A 118 -25.51 17.09 6.11
CA PRO A 118 -26.11 16.37 5.00
C PRO A 118 -25.04 16.20 3.91
N GLY A 119 -24.54 14.97 3.71
CA GLY A 119 -23.53 14.78 2.66
C GLY A 119 -22.90 13.40 2.52
N PHE A 120 -23.64 12.30 2.70
CA PHE A 120 -23.23 11.00 2.13
C PHE A 120 -24.47 10.29 1.59
N GLU A 121 -24.94 10.74 0.43
CA GLU A 121 -25.87 9.96 -0.38
C GLU A 121 -25.14 8.78 -1.02
N ALA A 122 -25.70 7.60 -0.76
CA ALA A 122 -25.87 6.50 -1.70
C ALA A 122 -24.63 5.68 -2.13
N ILE A 123 -24.32 4.63 -1.35
CA ILE A 123 -24.27 3.25 -1.88
C ILE A 123 -24.38 2.20 -0.75
N PHE A 124 -25.61 1.97 -0.26
CA PHE A 124 -25.98 0.73 0.43
C PHE A 124 -27.09 0.04 -0.35
N ALA A 125 -26.76 -0.74 -1.40
CA ALA A 125 -27.73 -1.66 -2.03
C ALA A 125 -27.11 -2.65 -3.05
N VAL A 126 -26.33 -3.65 -2.62
CA VAL A 126 -26.14 -4.87 -3.47
C VAL A 126 -26.21 -6.20 -2.70
N ALA A 127 -26.25 -6.23 -1.37
CA ALA A 127 -26.32 -7.51 -0.62
C ALA A 127 -27.74 -8.10 -0.44
N GLY A 128 -28.81 -7.39 -0.81
CA GLY A 128 -30.20 -7.79 -0.52
C GLY A 128 -30.93 -8.60 -1.61
N ILE A 129 -30.41 -8.66 -2.84
CA ILE A 129 -31.15 -9.23 -3.98
C ILE A 129 -30.89 -10.73 -4.19
N LEU A 130 -29.73 -11.25 -3.76
CA LEU A 130 -29.39 -12.68 -3.94
C LEU A 130 -30.16 -13.61 -2.98
N MET A 131 -30.56 -13.13 -1.80
CA MET A 131 -31.28 -13.95 -0.82
C MET A 131 -32.75 -14.19 -1.20
N ALA A 132 -33.38 -13.29 -1.96
CA ALA A 132 -34.77 -13.42 -2.41
C ALA A 132 -34.93 -14.47 -3.53
N ILE A 133 -33.93 -14.62 -4.41
CA ILE A 133 -33.94 -15.62 -5.49
C ILE A 133 -33.79 -17.05 -4.92
N TYR A 134 -32.99 -17.22 -3.87
CA TYR A 134 -32.77 -18.54 -3.24
C TYR A 134 -34.04 -19.10 -2.57
N ILE A 135 -34.90 -18.25 -2.02
CA ILE A 135 -36.12 -18.69 -1.32
C ILE A 135 -37.23 -19.14 -2.30
N ILE A 136 -37.31 -18.55 -3.50
CA ILE A 136 -38.33 -18.91 -4.50
C ILE A 136 -38.02 -20.25 -5.18
N LYS A 137 -36.74 -20.60 -5.36
CA LYS A 137 -36.32 -21.86 -6.02
C LYS A 137 -36.42 -23.12 -5.13
N ARG A 138 -36.75 -22.98 -3.84
CA ARG A 138 -36.78 -24.10 -2.88
C ARG A 138 -38.19 -24.49 -2.40
N LYS A 139 -39.23 -24.06 -3.12
CA LYS A 139 -40.60 -24.59 -2.98
C LYS A 139 -40.95 -25.48 -4.16
#